data_AF-A0A972V494-F1
#
_entry.id   AF-A0A972V494-F1
#
_cell.length_a   1.000
_cell.length_b   1.000
_cell.length_c   1.000
_cell.angle_alpha   90.00
_cell.angle_beta   90.00
_cell.angle_gamma   90.00
#
_symmetry.space_group_name_H-M   'P 1'
#
loop_
_entity.id
_entity.type
_entity.pdbx_description
1 polymer ?
#
loop_
_entity_poly.entity_id
_entity_poly.type
_entity_poly.pdbx_seq_one_letter_code
_entity_poly.pdbx_strand_id
1 'polypeptide(L)'
;VVGPAYRFEKYAKKIGSGELSSNLTIRKKDQFQNLVVVFNKMTDDLNSGLLKVIGVSEKLDGLIEELSDSSSNELLLKEDINKVVSELKRNKQDLKKALAYFKVNR
;
A
#
# COMPACT_ATOMS: atom_id res chain seq x y z
N VAL A 1 -28.41 13.72 18.60
CA VAL A 1 -27.87 13.53 17.23
C VAL A 1 -26.37 13.67 17.29
N VAL A 2 -25.61 12.68 16.80
CA VAL A 2 -24.15 12.75 16.73
C VAL A 2 -23.75 13.73 15.64
N GLY A 3 -23.02 14.79 16.01
CA GLY A 3 -22.63 15.87 15.11
C GLY A 3 -21.54 15.48 14.10
N PRO A 4 -21.28 16.35 13.10
CA PRO A 4 -20.27 16.12 12.06
C PRO A 4 -18.87 15.92 12.63
N ALA A 5 -18.49 16.72 13.63
CA ALA A 5 -17.16 16.67 14.27
C ALA A 5 -16.83 15.27 14.83
N TYR A 6 -17.77 14.64 15.53
CA TYR A 6 -17.57 13.27 16.03
C TYR A 6 -17.37 12.25 14.90
N ARG A 7 -18.04 12.44 13.75
CA ARG A 7 -17.87 11.53 12.60
C ARG A 7 -16.49 11.68 11.97
N PHE A 8 -15.98 12.91 11.86
CA PHE A 8 -14.60 13.16 11.44
C PHE A 8 -13.60 12.53 12.40
N GLU A 9 -13.77 12.73 13.71
CA GLU A 9 -12.89 12.14 14.73
C GLU A 9 -12.88 10.61 14.63
N LYS A 10 -14.05 9.97 14.58
CA LYS A 10 -14.18 8.52 14.45
C LYS A 10 -13.53 8.00 13.16
N TYR A 11 -13.70 8.73 12.06
CA TYR A 11 -13.11 8.37 10.78
C TYR A 11 -11.59 8.53 10.77
N ALA A 12 -11.06 9.62 11.33
CA ALA A 12 -9.63 9.82 11.51
C ALA A 12 -9.00 8.71 12.38
N LYS A 13 -9.69 8.27 13.45
CA LYS A 13 -9.25 7.13 14.28
C LYS A 13 -9.19 5.83 13.48
N LYS A 14 -10.18 5.57 12.61
CA LYS A 14 -10.20 4.40 11.72
C LYS A 14 -9.03 4.39 10.74
N ILE A 15 -8.78 5.53 10.07
CA ILE A 15 -7.61 5.68 9.18
C ILE A 15 -6.32 5.46 9.97
N GLY A 16 -6.20 6.09 11.15
CA GLY A 16 -5.04 5.97 12.02
C GLY A 16 -4.78 4.55 12.52
N SER A 17 -5.81 3.71 12.63
CA SER A 17 -5.67 2.27 12.93
C SER A 17 -5.44 1.39 11.69
N GLY A 18 -5.34 1.98 10.49
CA GLY A 18 -5.12 1.26 9.23
C GLY A 18 -6.39 0.81 8.49
N GLU A 19 -7.58 1.21 8.92
CA GLU A 19 -8.85 0.86 8.24
C GLU A 19 -9.13 1.83 7.08
N LEU A 20 -8.54 1.56 5.92
CA LEU A 20 -8.60 2.42 4.73
C LEU A 20 -9.71 2.06 3.73
N SER A 21 -10.57 1.09 4.04
CA SER A 21 -11.71 0.71 3.19
C SER A 21 -12.99 1.48 3.48
N SER A 22 -12.95 2.39 4.47
CA SER A 22 -14.12 3.09 4.97
C SER A 22 -14.32 4.44 4.29
N ASN A 23 -15.58 4.85 4.09
CA ASN A 23 -15.94 6.18 3.58
C ASN A 23 -16.61 7.01 4.67
N LEU A 24 -16.15 8.25 4.84
CA LEU A 24 -16.81 9.23 5.67
C LEU A 24 -18.09 9.71 4.99
N THR A 25 -19.17 9.73 5.75
CA THR A 25 -20.46 10.28 5.32
C THR A 25 -21.05 11.18 6.41
N ILE A 26 -21.56 12.34 5.98
CA ILE A 26 -22.31 13.28 6.83
C ILE A 26 -23.62 13.68 6.13
N ARG A 27 -24.50 14.41 6.82
CA ARG A 27 -25.79 14.82 6.26
C ARG A 27 -25.60 15.73 5.05
N LYS A 28 -26.38 15.57 3.98
CA LYS A 28 -26.22 16.35 2.72
C LYS A 28 -26.24 17.87 2.91
N LYS A 29 -26.98 18.38 3.90
CA LYS A 29 -27.10 19.82 4.21
C LYS A 29 -26.00 20.36 5.13
N ASP A 30 -25.02 19.55 5.53
CA ASP A 30 -23.91 20.01 6.35
C ASP A 30 -22.94 20.88 5.54
N GLN A 31 -22.36 21.88 6.19
CA GLN A 31 -21.35 22.77 5.59
C GLN A 31 -20.00 22.09 5.32
N PHE A 32 -19.78 20.90 5.87
CA PHE A 32 -18.50 20.18 5.79
C PHE A 32 -18.39 19.19 4.62
N GLN A 33 -19.30 19.23 3.63
CA GLN A 33 -19.29 18.29 2.49
C GLN A 33 -17.96 18.28 1.74
N ASN A 34 -17.36 19.46 1.50
CA ASN A 34 -16.05 19.55 0.84
C ASN A 34 -14.94 18.87 1.68
N LEU A 35 -15.02 18.96 3.01
CA LEU A 35 -14.06 18.31 3.89
C LEU A 35 -14.20 16.78 3.84
N VAL A 36 -15.44 16.26 3.71
CA VAL A 36 -15.67 14.83 3.49
C VAL A 36 -15.00 14.34 2.21
N VAL A 37 -15.13 15.08 1.11
CA VAL A 37 -14.50 14.74 -0.17
C VAL A 37 -12.98 14.66 -0.02
N VAL A 38 -12.37 15.65 0.66
CA VAL A 38 -10.92 15.67 0.89
C VAL A 38 -10.47 14.48 1.76
N PHE A 39 -11.20 14.18 2.83
CA PHE A 39 -10.88 13.06 3.73
C PHE A 39 -10.99 11.71 3.02
N ASN A 40 -12.06 11.48 2.25
CA ASN A 40 -12.22 10.23 1.49
C ASN A 40 -11.12 10.10 0.43
N LYS A 41 -10.82 11.18 -0.30
CA LYS A 41 -9.71 11.18 -1.26
C LYS A 41 -8.36 10.85 -0.59
N MET A 42 -8.09 11.41 0.58
CA MET A 42 -6.89 11.08 1.36
C MET A 42 -6.82 9.59 1.70
N THR A 43 -7.93 8.99 2.13
CA THR A 43 -8.01 7.56 2.42
C THR A 43 -7.79 6.70 1.18
N ASP A 44 -8.40 7.06 0.05
CA ASP A 44 -8.23 6.35 -1.23
C ASP A 44 -6.78 6.40 -1.73
N ASP A 45 -6.15 7.57 -1.61
CA ASP A 45 -4.76 7.83 -1.98
C ASP A 45 -3.80 6.98 -1.11
N LEU A 46 -4.05 6.90 0.21
CA LEU A 46 -3.31 6.03 1.14
C LEU A 46 -3.50 4.54 0.81
N ASN A 47 -4.75 4.11 0.61
CA ASN A 47 -5.08 2.72 0.29
C ASN A 47 -4.39 2.28 -1.01
N SER A 48 -4.47 3.11 -2.04
CA SER A 48 -3.84 2.85 -3.34
C SER A 48 -2.32 2.75 -3.24
N GLY A 49 -1.68 3.58 -2.41
CA GLY A 49 -0.25 3.50 -2.14
C GLY A 49 0.14 2.18 -1.45
N LEU A 50 -0.64 1.76 -0.45
CA LEU A 50 -0.37 0.52 0.29
C LEU A 50 -0.62 -0.73 -0.57
N LEU A 51 -1.65 -0.76 -1.40
CA LEU A 51 -1.90 -1.86 -2.33
C LEU A 51 -0.72 -2.05 -3.31
N LYS A 52 -0.07 -0.96 -3.75
CA LYS A 52 1.14 -1.04 -4.57
C LYS A 52 2.31 -1.66 -3.80
N VAL A 53 2.48 -1.31 -2.53
CA VAL A 53 3.52 -1.89 -1.67
C VAL A 53 3.28 -3.39 -1.48
N ILE A 54 2.04 -3.79 -1.14
CA ILE A 54 1.65 -5.20 -0.98
C ILE A 54 1.92 -5.98 -2.28
N GLY A 55 1.46 -5.48 -3.42
CA GLY A 55 1.66 -6.18 -4.70
C GLY A 55 3.12 -6.28 -5.15
N VAL A 56 4.02 -5.40 -4.67
CA VAL A 56 5.47 -5.57 -4.88
C VAL A 56 6.07 -6.56 -3.88
N SER A 57 5.58 -6.60 -2.64
CA SER A 57 5.99 -7.58 -1.63
C SER A 57 5.66 -9.00 -2.08
N GLU A 58 4.43 -9.25 -2.53
CA GLU A 58 4.00 -10.58 -3.02
C GLU A 58 4.88 -11.06 -4.19
N LYS A 59 5.29 -10.15 -5.09
CA LYS A 59 6.22 -10.47 -6.18
C LYS A 59 7.63 -10.76 -5.68
N LEU A 60 8.07 -10.13 -4.60
CA LEU A 60 9.37 -10.44 -3.98
C LEU A 60 9.33 -11.81 -3.32
N ASP A 61 8.26 -12.12 -2.59
CA ASP A 61 8.08 -13.41 -1.91
C ASP A 61 8.07 -14.56 -2.93
N GLY A 62 7.32 -14.43 -4.03
CA GLY A 62 7.32 -15.44 -5.09
C GLY A 62 8.68 -15.67 -5.75
N LEU A 63 9.48 -14.61 -5.95
CA LEU A 63 10.86 -14.76 -6.47
C LEU A 63 11.80 -15.42 -5.46
N ILE A 64 11.60 -15.20 -4.16
CA ILE A 64 12.38 -15.84 -3.11
C ILE A 64 12.04 -17.32 -3.02
N GLU A 65 10.76 -17.69 -3.16
CA GLU A 65 10.31 -19.08 -3.25
C GLU A 65 10.90 -19.76 -4.49
N GLU A 66 10.78 -19.16 -5.69
CA GLU A 66 11.38 -19.68 -6.91
C GLU A 66 12.90 -19.88 -6.79
N LEU A 67 13.60 -18.94 -6.15
CA LEU A 67 15.04 -19.06 -5.90
C LEU A 67 15.36 -20.20 -4.94
N SER A 68 14.56 -20.37 -3.88
CA SER A 68 14.76 -21.41 -2.85
C SER A 68 14.50 -22.80 -3.41
N ASP A 69 13.43 -22.96 -4.18
CA ASP A 69 13.10 -24.21 -4.87
C ASP A 69 14.16 -24.55 -5.92
N SER A 70 14.63 -23.55 -6.69
CA SER A 70 15.67 -23.75 -7.70
C SER A 70 17.04 -24.06 -7.08
N SER A 71 17.35 -23.50 -5.90
CA SER A 71 18.57 -23.80 -5.14
C SER A 71 18.62 -25.19 -4.54
N SER A 72 17.48 -25.88 -4.44
CA SER A 72 17.39 -27.26 -3.96
C SER A 72 17.69 -28.29 -5.05
N ASN A 73 17.78 -27.85 -6.32
CA ASN A 73 18.22 -28.66 -7.46
C ASN A 73 19.71 -28.38 -7.75
N GLU A 74 20.57 -29.40 -7.68
CA GLU A 74 22.04 -29.31 -7.83
C GLU A 74 22.56 -28.78 -9.20
N LEU A 75 21.66 -28.47 -10.15
CA LEU A 75 21.99 -28.02 -11.52
C LEU A 75 21.52 -26.59 -11.79
N LEU A 76 21.88 -25.63 -10.93
CA LEU A 76 21.66 -24.21 -11.23
C LEU A 76 22.66 -23.72 -12.29
N LEU A 77 22.16 -23.32 -13.46
CA LEU A 77 22.96 -22.55 -14.41
C LEU A 77 23.11 -21.13 -13.86
N LYS A 78 24.32 -20.54 -13.98
CA LYS A 78 24.58 -19.13 -13.61
C LYS A 78 23.58 -18.16 -14.24
N GLU A 79 22.99 -18.54 -15.36
CA GLU A 79 22.01 -17.77 -16.11
C GLU A 79 20.67 -17.64 -15.37
N ASP A 80 20.21 -18.70 -14.71
CA ASP A 80 18.96 -18.72 -13.92
C ASP A 80 19.10 -17.82 -12.69
N ILE A 81 20.22 -17.93 -11.97
CA ILE A 81 20.53 -17.06 -10.82
C ILE A 81 20.58 -15.58 -11.25
N ASN A 82 21.21 -15.28 -12.38
CA ASN A 82 21.31 -13.92 -12.89
C ASN A 82 19.95 -13.34 -13.28
N LYS A 83 19.04 -14.16 -13.82
CA LYS A 83 17.68 -13.76 -14.14
C LYS A 83 16.90 -13.38 -12.87
N VAL A 84 16.89 -14.25 -11.87
CA VAL A 84 16.21 -14.00 -10.59
C VAL A 84 16.76 -12.75 -9.90
N VAL A 85 18.09 -12.58 -9.86
CA VAL A 85 18.73 -11.38 -9.27
C VAL A 85 18.32 -10.09 -10.01
N SER A 86 18.16 -10.16 -11.34
CA SER A 86 17.73 -9.02 -12.14
C SER A 86 16.27 -8.63 -11.84
N GLU A 87 15.40 -9.62 -11.67
CA GLU A 87 14.00 -9.40 -11.29
C GLU A 87 13.86 -8.87 -9.86
N LEU A 88 14.63 -9.39 -8.90
CA LEU A 88 14.70 -8.86 -7.54
C LEU A 88 15.14 -7.39 -7.52
N LYS A 89 16.15 -7.01 -8.33
CA LYS A 89 16.58 -5.61 -8.47
C LYS A 89 15.46 -4.71 -8.99
N ARG A 90 14.69 -5.18 -9.98
CA ARG A 90 13.55 -4.44 -10.53
C ARG A 90 12.44 -4.28 -9.50
N ASN A 91 12.07 -5.34 -8.79
CA ASN A 91 11.05 -5.29 -7.75
C ASN A 91 11.48 -4.36 -6.60
N LYS A 92 12.75 -4.38 -6.19
CA LYS A 92 13.30 -3.41 -5.21
C LYS A 92 13.14 -1.96 -5.69
N GLN A 93 13.36 -1.69 -6.97
CA GLN A 93 13.16 -0.35 -7.52
C GLN A 93 11.68 0.05 -7.51
N ASP A 94 10.77 -0.86 -7.86
CA ASP A 94 9.34 -0.60 -7.85
C ASP A 94 8.81 -0.41 -6.41
N LEU A 95 9.34 -1.15 -5.44
CA LEU A 95 9.08 -0.93 -4.02
C LEU A 95 9.54 0.46 -3.58
N LYS A 96 10.75 0.86 -3.99
CA LYS A 96 11.29 2.20 -3.69
C LYS A 96 10.40 3.30 -4.28
N LYS A 97 9.88 3.14 -5.49
CA LYS A 97 8.94 4.08 -6.11
C LYS A 97 7.60 4.13 -5.37
N ALA A 98 7.05 2.98 -4.99
CA ALA A 98 5.81 2.89 -4.22
C ALA A 98 5.96 3.58 -2.85
N LEU A 99 7.10 3.38 -2.18
CA LEU A 99 7.41 4.03 -0.90
C LEU A 99 7.69 5.53 -1.04
N ALA A 100 8.26 5.99 -2.16
CA ALA A 100 8.51 7.40 -2.42
C ALA A 100 7.22 8.25 -2.54
N TYR A 101 6.07 7.60 -2.78
CA TYR A 101 4.76 8.24 -2.70
C TYR A 101 4.49 8.79 -1.28
N PHE A 102 4.93 8.05 -0.26
CA PHE A 102 4.77 8.45 1.14
C PHE A 102 5.93 9.37 1.56
N LYS A 103 5.64 10.66 1.71
CA LYS A 103 6.59 11.65 2.24
C LYS A 103 6.73 11.50 3.75
N VAL A 104 7.55 10.54 4.18
CA VAL A 104 7.86 10.29 5.59
C VAL A 104 9.08 11.11 5.99
N ASN A 105 8.96 11.95 7.02
CA ASN A 105 10.13 12.55 7.66
C ASN A 105 10.91 11.46 8.40
N ARG A 106 12.18 11.30 8.06
CA ARG A 106 13.12 10.36 8.70
C ARG A 106 14.12 11.11 9.56
#